data_AF-A0A1M5T170-F1
#
_entry.id   AF-A0A1M5T170-F1
#
_cell.length_a   1.000
_cell.length_b   1.000
_cell.length_c   1.000
_cell.angle_alpha   90.00
_cell.angle_beta   90.00
_cell.angle_gamma   90.00
#
_symmetry.space_group_name_H-M   'P 1'
#
loop_
_entity.id
_entity.type
_entity.pdbx_description
1 polymer ?
#
loop_
_entity_poly.entity_id
_entity_poly.type
_entity_poly.pdbx_seq_one_letter_code
_entity_poly.pdbx_strand_id
1 'polypeptide(L)'
;MKKLKFILPIFHILSIYFPYILYALNYIFKNTFSHTSISIFLNENLLSIYASLVIISLVLNFISTIYMYFNFKEDTNYFLNTALIMKVLSVIAFILNFGTWFFATLFIALFTGPLSLLALPLAITFTYIMMLPSSFYGIAAIKNVRNKKYINSAAFYIFCQFLFVLDVLSIIVLYINVKNKIKK
;
A
#
# COMPACT_ATOMS: atom_id res chain seq x y z
N MET A 1 11.55 18.19 12.67
CA MET A 1 10.20 17.63 12.38
C MET A 1 9.75 17.71 10.92
N LYS A 2 10.04 18.78 10.15
CA LYS A 2 9.67 18.86 8.71
C LYS A 2 10.21 17.71 7.83
N LYS A 3 11.35 17.10 8.18
CA LYS A 3 11.94 15.98 7.43
C LYS A 3 11.13 14.68 7.54
N LEU A 4 10.57 14.38 8.73
CA LEU A 4 9.75 13.17 8.97
C LEU A 4 8.50 13.12 8.10
N LYS A 5 7.98 14.29 7.74
CA LYS A 5 6.86 14.47 6.82
C LYS A 5 7.07 13.65 5.54
N PHE A 6 8.21 13.80 4.88
CA PHE A 6 8.49 13.12 3.61
C PHE A 6 9.02 11.69 3.76
N ILE A 7 9.75 11.41 4.83
CA ILE A 7 10.37 10.09 5.06
C ILE A 7 9.28 9.01 5.21
N LEU A 8 8.21 9.33 5.93
CA LEU A 8 7.16 8.39 6.29
C LEU A 8 6.36 7.84 5.08
N PRO A 9 5.86 8.67 4.13
CA PRO A 9 5.24 8.19 2.90
C PRO A 9 6.20 7.40 2.00
N ILE A 10 7.45 7.85 1.88
CA ILE A 10 8.49 7.17 1.08
C ILE A 10 8.75 5.78 1.66
N PHE A 11 8.90 5.69 2.98
CA PHE A 11 9.08 4.43 3.68
C PHE A 11 7.89 3.49 3.44
N HIS A 12 6.66 3.99 3.51
CA HIS A 12 5.47 3.19 3.19
C HIS A 12 5.50 2.63 1.78
N ILE A 13 5.74 3.50 0.78
CA ILE A 13 5.83 3.10 -0.63
C ILE A 13 6.88 2.01 -0.79
N LEU A 14 8.11 2.25 -0.30
CA LEU A 14 9.19 1.26 -0.36
C LEU A 14 8.78 -0.07 0.29
N SER A 15 8.07 -0.01 1.41
CA SER A 15 7.63 -1.20 2.14
C SER A 15 6.56 -2.02 1.40
N ILE A 16 5.71 -1.37 0.59
CA ILE A 16 4.76 -2.05 -0.30
C ILE A 16 5.50 -2.78 -1.43
N TYR A 17 6.56 -2.18 -1.96
CA TYR A 17 7.37 -2.78 -3.03
C TYR A 17 8.42 -3.77 -2.53
N PHE A 18 8.66 -3.81 -1.23
CA PHE A 18 9.69 -4.61 -0.60
C PHE A 18 9.60 -6.11 -0.92
N PRO A 19 8.42 -6.74 -1.03
CA PRO A 19 8.27 -8.09 -1.55
C PRO A 19 8.96 -8.36 -2.89
N TYR A 20 8.80 -7.45 -3.85
CA TYR A 20 9.40 -7.59 -5.17
C TYR A 20 10.91 -7.39 -5.13
N ILE A 21 11.37 -6.46 -4.30
CA ILE A 21 12.81 -6.23 -4.08
C ILE A 21 13.43 -7.50 -3.49
N LEU A 22 12.82 -8.10 -2.47
CA LEU A 22 13.28 -9.35 -1.88
C LEU A 22 13.27 -10.50 -2.88
N TYR A 23 12.22 -10.62 -3.70
CA TYR A 23 12.14 -11.66 -4.72
C TYR A 23 13.25 -11.50 -5.77
N ALA A 24 13.47 -10.28 -6.27
CA ALA A 24 14.54 -9.97 -7.21
C ALA A 24 15.93 -10.24 -6.60
N LEU A 25 16.15 -9.84 -5.36
CA LEU A 25 17.38 -10.14 -4.63
C LEU A 25 17.58 -11.65 -4.49
N ASN A 26 16.55 -12.39 -4.08
CA ASN A 26 16.65 -13.85 -3.95
C ASN A 26 17.02 -14.51 -5.29
N TYR A 27 16.42 -14.07 -6.40
CA TYR A 27 16.78 -14.55 -7.74
C TYR A 27 18.25 -14.29 -8.08
N ILE A 28 18.76 -13.08 -7.82
CA ILE A 28 20.16 -12.70 -8.05
C ILE A 28 21.11 -13.53 -7.17
N PHE A 29 20.78 -13.68 -5.87
CA PHE A 29 21.59 -14.45 -4.93
C PHE A 29 21.65 -15.92 -5.29
N LYS A 30 20.52 -16.51 -5.71
CA LYS A 30 20.46 -17.91 -6.13
C LYS A 30 21.33 -18.17 -7.35
N ASN A 31 21.38 -17.25 -8.31
CA ASN A 31 22.20 -17.41 -9.52
C ASN A 31 23.69 -17.12 -9.30
N THR A 32 24.02 -16.22 -8.37
CA THR A 32 25.41 -15.76 -8.17
C THR A 32 26.13 -16.51 -7.03
N PHE A 33 25.40 -16.97 -6.01
CA PHE A 33 25.97 -17.47 -4.75
C PHE A 33 25.37 -18.81 -4.27
N SER A 34 24.84 -19.62 -5.19
CA SER A 34 24.13 -20.90 -4.91
C SER A 34 24.83 -21.89 -3.98
N HIS A 35 26.16 -21.81 -3.86
CA HIS A 35 26.96 -22.73 -3.05
C HIS A 35 27.38 -22.17 -1.68
N THR A 36 26.94 -20.95 -1.34
CA THR A 36 27.30 -20.32 -0.07
C THR A 36 26.33 -20.68 1.05
N SER A 37 26.81 -20.74 2.29
CA SER A 37 25.98 -20.93 3.48
C SER A 37 24.88 -19.87 3.61
N ILE A 38 25.13 -18.65 3.11
CA ILE A 38 24.16 -17.56 3.06
C ILE A 38 22.98 -17.91 2.15
N SER A 39 23.22 -18.50 0.98
CA SER A 39 22.15 -18.90 0.06
C SER A 39 21.27 -20.01 0.63
N ILE A 40 21.85 -20.97 1.36
CA ILE A 40 21.12 -22.05 2.04
C ILE A 40 20.23 -21.47 3.13
N PHE A 41 20.80 -20.62 4.00
CA PHE A 41 20.06 -19.95 5.07
C PHE A 41 18.88 -19.13 4.53
N LEU A 42 19.11 -18.34 3.47
CA LEU A 42 18.07 -17.52 2.84
C LEU A 42 16.97 -18.39 2.24
N ASN A 43 17.30 -19.52 1.62
CA ASN A 43 16.31 -20.40 1.00
C ASN A 43 15.41 -21.09 2.04
N GLU A 44 15.98 -21.51 3.18
CA GLU A 44 15.24 -22.13 4.29
C GLU A 44 14.36 -21.13 5.05
N ASN A 45 14.83 -19.89 5.20
CA ASN A 45 14.15 -18.87 6.03
C ASN A 45 13.45 -17.78 5.22
N LEU A 46 13.40 -17.88 3.88
CA LEU A 46 12.87 -16.81 3.03
C LEU A 46 11.46 -16.42 3.41
N LEU A 47 10.60 -17.42 3.65
CA LEU A 47 9.19 -17.22 3.96
C LEU A 47 9.00 -16.55 5.32
N SER A 48 9.78 -16.95 6.34
CA SER A 48 9.68 -16.37 7.69
C SER A 48 10.23 -14.95 7.72
N ILE A 49 11.34 -14.69 7.03
CA ILE A 49 11.92 -13.36 6.82
C ILE A 49 10.90 -12.47 6.10
N TYR A 50 10.30 -12.97 5.03
CA TYR A 50 9.28 -12.27 4.26
C TYR A 50 8.06 -11.90 5.12
N ALA A 51 7.48 -12.88 5.81
CA ALA A 51 6.32 -12.66 6.66
C ALA A 51 6.62 -11.64 7.78
N SER A 52 7.79 -11.76 8.43
CA SER A 52 8.22 -10.83 9.47
C SER A 52 8.36 -9.40 8.95
N LEU A 53 8.96 -9.23 7.77
CA LEU A 53 9.16 -7.91 7.16
C LEU A 53 7.86 -7.28 6.71
N VAL A 54 6.90 -8.08 6.22
CA VAL A 54 5.54 -7.58 5.91
C VAL A 54 4.82 -7.15 7.18
N ILE A 55 4.87 -7.93 8.26
CA ILE A 55 4.24 -7.54 9.54
C ILE A 55 4.87 -6.25 10.08
N ILE A 56 6.20 -6.16 10.09
CA ILE A 56 6.92 -4.95 10.52
C ILE A 56 6.52 -3.75 9.65
N SER A 57 6.51 -3.92 8.32
CA SER A 57 6.07 -2.88 7.37
C SER A 57 4.66 -2.38 7.71
N LEU A 58 3.71 -3.31 7.89
CA LEU A 58 2.33 -2.99 8.22
C LEU A 58 2.24 -2.19 9.52
N VAL A 59 2.89 -2.66 10.59
CA VAL A 59 2.89 -1.99 11.90
C VAL A 59 3.49 -0.59 11.78
N LEU A 60 4.65 -0.45 11.15
CA LEU A 60 5.32 0.84 10.96
C LEU A 60 4.46 1.80 10.14
N ASN A 61 3.75 1.30 9.12
CA ASN A 61 2.87 2.10 8.28
C ASN A 61 1.63 2.60 9.03
N PHE A 62 1.05 1.77 9.90
CA PHE A 62 -0.03 2.18 10.79
C PHE A 62 0.45 3.26 11.76
N ILE A 63 1.57 3.03 12.45
CA ILE A 63 2.17 4.00 13.38
C ILE A 63 2.45 5.33 12.68
N SER A 64 3.06 5.26 11.49
CA SER A 64 3.36 6.42 10.64
C SER A 64 2.12 7.23 10.29
N THR A 65 1.03 6.55 9.92
CA THR A 65 -0.21 7.22 9.54
C THR A 65 -0.89 7.88 10.73
N ILE A 66 -0.93 7.19 11.88
CA ILE A 66 -1.45 7.71 13.14
C ILE A 66 -0.62 8.93 13.59
N TYR A 67 0.71 8.81 13.56
CA TYR A 67 1.62 9.90 13.91
C TYR A 67 1.40 11.12 13.01
N MET A 68 1.27 10.92 11.70
CA MET A 68 1.04 12.01 10.75
C MET A 68 -0.32 12.69 11.02
N TYR A 69 -1.35 11.91 11.28
CA TYR A 69 -2.70 12.40 11.56
C TYR A 69 -2.74 13.34 12.78
N PHE A 70 -2.04 12.99 13.86
CA PHE A 70 -2.04 13.80 15.08
C PHE A 70 -1.13 15.04 14.99
N ASN A 71 0.01 14.94 14.29
CA ASN A 71 1.05 15.98 14.35
C ASN A 71 1.01 17.02 13.22
N PHE A 72 0.38 16.75 12.07
CA PHE A 72 0.41 17.67 10.92
C PHE A 72 -0.96 18.34 10.65
N LYS A 73 -1.60 18.91 11.67
CA LYS A 73 -2.97 19.46 11.61
C LYS A 73 -3.27 20.54 10.55
N GLU A 74 -2.31 21.04 9.77
CA GLU A 74 -2.49 22.33 9.07
C GLU A 74 -2.24 22.33 7.55
N ASP A 75 -1.55 21.33 6.98
CA ASP A 75 -1.17 21.36 5.56
C ASP A 75 -2.04 20.45 4.66
N THR A 76 -3.21 20.96 4.29
CA THR A 76 -4.17 20.27 3.42
C THR A 76 -3.58 19.84 2.09
N ASN A 77 -2.80 20.71 1.45
CA ASN A 77 -2.20 20.41 0.14
C ASN A 77 -1.21 19.27 0.24
N TYR A 78 -0.43 19.24 1.32
CA TYR A 78 0.46 18.14 1.58
C TYR A 78 -0.30 16.81 1.73
N PHE A 79 -1.30 16.73 2.62
CA PHE A 79 -2.04 15.48 2.83
C PHE A 79 -2.72 14.99 1.55
N LEU A 80 -3.27 15.91 0.77
CA LEU A 80 -3.94 15.62 -0.49
C LEU A 80 -2.96 15.07 -1.53
N ASN A 81 -1.81 15.72 -1.71
CA ASN A 81 -0.74 15.26 -2.62
C ASN A 81 -0.20 13.89 -2.18
N THR A 82 0.11 13.76 -0.90
CA THR A 82 0.66 12.53 -0.33
C THR A 82 -0.32 11.38 -0.44
N ALA A 83 -1.60 11.57 -0.08
CA ALA A 83 -2.62 10.54 -0.23
C ALA A 83 -2.79 10.11 -1.69
N LEU A 84 -2.72 11.04 -2.65
CA LEU A 84 -2.81 10.74 -4.07
C LEU A 84 -1.60 9.92 -4.56
N ILE A 85 -0.38 10.36 -4.25
CA ILE A 85 0.85 9.64 -4.62
C ILE A 85 0.84 8.24 -4.02
N MET A 86 0.52 8.12 -2.72
CA MET A 86 0.49 6.84 -2.03
C MET A 86 -0.53 5.90 -2.64
N LYS A 87 -1.74 6.38 -2.98
CA LYS A 87 -2.76 5.54 -3.63
C LYS A 87 -2.36 5.07 -5.01
N VAL A 88 -1.87 5.98 -5.87
CA VAL A 88 -1.44 5.61 -7.23
C VAL A 88 -0.36 4.54 -7.19
N LEU A 89 0.66 4.71 -6.34
CA LEU A 89 1.74 3.73 -6.19
C LEU A 89 1.25 2.43 -5.54
N SER A 90 0.38 2.52 -4.54
CA SER A 90 -0.21 1.32 -3.91
C SER A 90 -1.04 0.50 -4.89
N VAL A 91 -1.78 1.16 -5.80
CA VAL A 91 -2.55 0.47 -6.86
C VAL A 91 -1.63 -0.24 -7.84
N ILE A 92 -0.49 0.35 -8.22
CA ILE A 92 0.48 -0.32 -9.09
C ILE A 92 0.98 -1.60 -8.43
N ALA A 93 1.38 -1.51 -7.15
CA ALA A 93 1.81 -2.69 -6.40
C ALA A 93 0.69 -3.71 -6.21
N PHE A 94 -0.56 -3.27 -6.04
CA PHE A 94 -1.70 -4.19 -6.02
C PHE A 94 -1.86 -4.92 -7.34
N ILE A 95 -1.86 -4.22 -8.47
CA ILE A 95 -2.05 -4.84 -9.79
C ILE A 95 -0.94 -5.88 -10.02
N LEU A 96 0.29 -5.56 -9.65
CA LEU A 96 1.41 -6.49 -9.72
C LEU A 96 1.20 -7.71 -8.80
N ASN A 97 0.80 -7.51 -7.54
CA ASN A 97 0.62 -8.60 -6.57
C ASN A 97 -0.60 -9.44 -6.93
N PHE A 98 -1.76 -8.82 -7.01
CA PHE A 98 -3.00 -9.48 -7.34
C PHE A 98 -2.90 -10.18 -8.70
N GLY A 99 -2.37 -9.52 -9.74
CA GLY A 99 -2.18 -10.14 -11.04
C GLY A 99 -1.28 -11.37 -10.99
N THR A 100 -0.09 -11.25 -10.38
CA THR A 100 0.84 -12.40 -10.27
C THR A 100 0.25 -13.55 -9.46
N TRP A 101 -0.38 -13.28 -8.32
CA TRP A 101 -1.04 -14.30 -7.50
C TRP A 101 -2.22 -14.94 -8.24
N PHE A 102 -3.09 -14.13 -8.86
CA PHE A 102 -4.25 -14.60 -9.60
C PHE A 102 -3.85 -15.55 -10.74
N PHE A 103 -2.87 -15.13 -11.57
CA PHE A 103 -2.38 -15.98 -12.67
C PHE A 103 -1.63 -17.21 -12.16
N ALA A 104 -0.83 -17.09 -11.09
CA ALA A 104 -0.12 -18.24 -10.51
C ALA A 104 -1.11 -19.27 -9.94
N THR A 105 -2.12 -18.85 -9.20
CA THR A 105 -3.14 -19.74 -8.63
C THR A 105 -3.98 -20.37 -9.74
N LEU A 106 -4.38 -19.62 -10.77
CA LEU A 106 -5.08 -20.19 -11.93
C LEU A 106 -4.23 -21.23 -12.65
N PHE A 107 -2.95 -20.94 -12.87
CA PHE A 107 -2.03 -21.88 -13.52
C PHE A 107 -1.88 -23.17 -12.71
N ILE A 108 -1.68 -23.05 -11.39
CA ILE A 108 -1.61 -24.20 -10.48
C ILE A 108 -2.93 -24.99 -10.50
N ALA A 109 -4.08 -24.31 -10.58
CA ALA A 109 -5.39 -24.95 -10.64
C ALA A 109 -5.58 -25.84 -11.86
N LEU A 110 -4.94 -25.52 -12.99
CA LEU A 110 -4.98 -26.36 -14.20
C LEU A 110 -4.34 -27.74 -13.96
N PHE A 111 -3.34 -27.84 -13.08
CA PHE A 111 -2.60 -29.09 -12.83
C PHE A 111 -3.01 -29.80 -11.54
N THR A 112 -3.43 -29.06 -10.52
CA THR A 112 -3.73 -29.59 -9.17
C THR A 112 -5.21 -29.60 -8.84
N GLY A 113 -6.05 -29.05 -9.73
CA GLY A 113 -7.48 -28.94 -9.55
C GLY A 113 -7.93 -27.67 -8.82
N PRO A 114 -9.26 -27.49 -8.68
CA PRO A 114 -9.87 -26.23 -8.25
C PRO A 114 -9.64 -25.89 -6.77
N LEU A 115 -9.20 -26.85 -5.94
CA LEU A 115 -8.90 -26.60 -4.53
C LEU A 115 -7.78 -25.57 -4.33
N SER A 116 -6.86 -25.46 -5.29
CA SER A 116 -5.81 -24.43 -5.26
C SER A 116 -6.38 -23.01 -5.31
N LEU A 117 -7.59 -22.80 -5.84
CA LEU A 117 -8.27 -21.49 -5.86
C LEU A 117 -8.63 -20.97 -4.46
N LEU A 118 -8.62 -21.83 -3.43
CA LEU A 118 -8.83 -21.40 -2.04
C LEU A 118 -7.72 -20.48 -1.52
N ALA A 119 -6.55 -20.45 -2.19
CA ALA A 119 -5.49 -19.49 -1.88
C ALA A 119 -5.81 -18.07 -2.35
N LEU A 120 -6.76 -17.91 -3.27
CA LEU A 120 -7.06 -16.64 -3.93
C LEU A 120 -7.72 -15.62 -2.98
N PRO A 121 -8.72 -15.99 -2.14
CA PRO A 121 -9.22 -15.11 -1.09
C PRO A 121 -8.13 -14.66 -0.10
N LEU A 122 -7.24 -15.56 0.31
CA LEU A 122 -6.12 -15.22 1.20
C LEU A 122 -5.18 -14.18 0.57
N ALA A 123 -4.85 -14.36 -0.71
CA ALA A 123 -4.02 -13.41 -1.45
C ALA A 123 -4.70 -12.03 -1.59
N ILE A 124 -6.01 -12.00 -1.87
CA ILE A 124 -6.80 -10.75 -1.91
C ILE A 124 -6.78 -10.05 -0.55
N THR A 125 -7.08 -10.78 0.52
CA THR A 125 -7.10 -10.23 1.88
C THR A 125 -5.73 -9.68 2.26
N PHE A 126 -4.66 -10.42 1.99
CA PHE A 126 -3.30 -9.98 2.29
C PHE A 126 -2.93 -8.70 1.53
N THR A 127 -3.25 -8.63 0.23
CA THR A 127 -2.96 -7.45 -0.59
C THR A 127 -3.77 -6.24 -0.13
N TYR A 128 -5.03 -6.44 0.26
CA TYR A 128 -5.87 -5.38 0.81
C TYR A 128 -5.33 -4.82 2.13
N ILE A 129 -4.88 -5.70 3.04
CA ILE A 129 -4.28 -5.30 4.32
C ILE A 129 -3.02 -4.44 4.08
N MET A 130 -2.19 -4.79 3.10
CA MET A 130 -0.99 -4.01 2.75
C MET A 130 -1.31 -2.59 2.26
N MET A 131 -2.45 -2.38 1.62
CA MET A 131 -2.87 -1.07 1.11
C MET A 131 -3.63 -0.22 2.12
N LEU A 132 -4.13 -0.83 3.19
CA LEU A 132 -4.96 -0.19 4.21
C LEU A 132 -4.35 1.10 4.81
N PRO A 133 -3.03 1.20 5.05
CA PRO A 133 -2.42 2.46 5.49
C PRO A 133 -2.59 3.61 4.49
N SER A 134 -2.55 3.35 3.18
CA SER A 134 -2.80 4.38 2.15
C SER A 134 -4.23 4.94 2.22
N SER A 135 -5.21 4.10 2.56
CA SER A 135 -6.60 4.52 2.78
C SER A 135 -6.73 5.44 4.00
N PHE A 136 -5.98 5.19 5.09
CA PHE A 136 -5.97 6.08 6.24
C PHE A 136 -5.38 7.46 5.93
N TYR A 137 -4.36 7.55 5.06
CA TYR A 137 -3.91 8.84 4.54
C TYR A 137 -5.01 9.57 3.76
N GLY A 138 -5.80 8.83 2.97
CA GLY A 138 -6.99 9.35 2.30
C GLY A 138 -8.02 9.91 3.29
N ILE A 139 -8.34 9.16 4.36
CA ILE A 139 -9.26 9.60 5.42
C ILE A 139 -8.74 10.87 6.12
N ALA A 140 -7.44 10.93 6.42
CA ALA A 140 -6.81 12.10 7.02
C ALA A 140 -6.95 13.33 6.11
N ALA A 141 -6.69 13.16 4.81
CA ALA A 141 -6.87 14.22 3.81
C ALA A 141 -8.32 14.69 3.74
N ILE A 142 -9.29 13.76 3.67
CA ILE A 142 -10.72 14.07 3.63
C ILE A 142 -11.16 14.86 4.88
N LYS A 143 -10.72 14.45 6.08
CA LYS A 143 -11.05 15.15 7.32
C LYS A 143 -10.49 16.58 7.32
N ASN A 144 -9.26 16.77 6.87
CA ASN A 144 -8.64 18.10 6.75
C ASN A 144 -9.36 18.98 5.71
N VAL A 145 -9.76 18.42 4.57
CA VAL A 145 -10.50 19.13 3.53
C VAL A 145 -11.91 19.51 3.99
N ARG A 146 -12.58 18.63 4.75
CA ARG A 146 -13.88 18.89 5.39
C ARG A 146 -13.78 20.03 6.41
N ASN A 147 -12.75 20.03 7.25
CA ASN A 147 -12.55 21.09 8.26
C ASN A 147 -12.41 22.47 7.61
N LYS A 148 -11.82 22.54 6.41
CA LYS A 148 -11.74 23.78 5.60
C LYS A 148 -13.00 24.06 4.76
N LYS A 149 -14.10 23.33 4.97
CA LYS A 149 -15.40 23.47 4.30
C LYS A 149 -15.35 23.35 2.77
N TYR A 150 -14.35 22.66 2.23
CA TYR A 150 -14.25 22.43 0.78
C TYR A 150 -15.21 21.35 0.28
N ILE A 151 -15.71 20.46 1.16
CA ILE A 151 -16.65 19.38 0.83
C ILE A 151 -17.77 19.28 1.87
N ASN A 152 -18.97 18.87 1.43
CA ASN A 152 -20.12 18.63 2.31
C ASN A 152 -20.28 17.13 2.66
N SER A 153 -20.00 16.24 1.72
CA SER A 153 -20.30 14.81 1.84
C SER A 153 -19.11 13.95 2.27
N ALA A 154 -18.40 14.33 3.34
CA ALA A 154 -17.18 13.64 3.77
C ALA A 154 -17.37 12.14 4.07
N ALA A 155 -18.55 11.74 4.57
CA ALA A 155 -18.88 10.34 4.85
C ALA A 155 -18.80 9.46 3.60
N PHE A 156 -19.28 9.96 2.44
CA PHE A 156 -19.19 9.25 1.17
C PHE A 156 -17.74 9.03 0.74
N TYR A 157 -16.90 10.06 0.82
CA TYR A 157 -15.47 9.94 0.49
C TYR A 157 -14.75 8.95 1.41
N ILE A 158 -15.09 8.92 2.70
CA ILE A 158 -14.54 7.97 3.68
C ILE A 158 -14.99 6.55 3.34
N PHE A 159 -16.26 6.33 3.04
CA PHE A 159 -16.76 5.02 2.62
C PHE A 159 -16.05 4.52 1.38
N CYS A 160 -15.84 5.39 0.39
CA CYS A 160 -15.05 5.06 -0.79
C CYS A 160 -13.61 4.66 -0.47
N GLN A 161 -13.01 5.08 0.66
CA GLN A 161 -11.65 4.67 1.04
C GLN A 161 -11.49 3.16 1.30
N PHE A 162 -12.60 2.46 1.53
CA PHE A 162 -12.61 1.01 1.78
C PHE A 162 -13.03 0.21 0.54
N LEU A 163 -13.35 0.88 -0.57
CA LEU A 163 -13.76 0.25 -1.82
C LEU A 163 -12.67 0.43 -2.86
N PHE A 164 -12.06 -0.69 -3.26
CA PHE A 164 -10.77 -0.76 -3.96
C PHE A 164 -10.53 0.20 -5.13
N VAL A 165 -11.51 0.42 -6.01
CA VAL A 165 -11.34 1.35 -7.15
C VAL A 165 -11.85 2.75 -6.80
N LEU A 166 -12.86 2.80 -5.95
CA LEU A 166 -13.49 4.04 -5.52
C LEU A 166 -12.57 4.83 -4.58
N ASP A 167 -11.62 4.18 -3.92
CA ASP A 167 -10.68 4.79 -3.00
C ASP A 167 -9.73 5.76 -3.74
N VAL A 168 -9.31 5.43 -4.96
CA VAL A 168 -8.44 6.24 -5.82
C VAL A 168 -9.24 7.31 -6.51
N LEU A 169 -10.38 6.93 -7.11
CA LEU A 169 -11.28 7.88 -7.77
C LEU A 169 -11.73 8.97 -6.79
N SER A 170 -12.10 8.61 -5.57
CA SER A 170 -12.52 9.57 -4.54
C SER A 170 -11.42 10.56 -4.18
N ILE A 171 -10.15 10.14 -4.10
CA ILE A 171 -9.02 11.05 -3.84
C ILE A 171 -8.71 11.92 -5.05
N ILE A 172 -8.80 11.40 -6.28
CA ILE A 172 -8.61 12.19 -7.50
C ILE A 172 -9.69 13.28 -7.60
N VAL A 173 -10.95 12.93 -7.39
CA VAL A 173 -12.06 13.89 -7.40
C VAL A 173 -11.88 14.93 -6.29
N LEU A 174 -11.50 14.51 -5.09
CA LEU A 174 -11.18 15.42 -3.99
C LEU A 174 -10.04 16.37 -4.36
N TYR A 175 -9.00 15.86 -5.02
CA TYR A 175 -7.84 16.61 -5.46
C TYR A 175 -8.23 17.76 -6.40
N ILE A 176 -8.98 17.41 -7.44
CA ILE A 176 -9.44 18.35 -8.47
C ILE A 176 -10.35 19.41 -7.84
N ASN A 177 -11.30 19.00 -7.00
CA ASN A 177 -12.24 19.92 -6.34
C ASN A 177 -11.54 20.95 -5.45
N VAL A 178 -10.56 20.52 -4.66
CA VAL A 178 -9.79 21.43 -3.79
C VAL A 178 -8.94 22.39 -4.61
N LYS A 179 -8.23 21.89 -5.65
CA LYS A 179 -7.44 22.74 -6.55
C LYS A 179 -8.28 23.80 -7.26
N ASN A 180 -9.48 23.45 -7.71
CA ASN A 180 -10.39 24.39 -8.37
C ASN A 180 -10.92 25.45 -7.41
N LYS A 181 -11.15 25.12 -6.12
CA LYS A 181 -11.59 26.09 -5.11
C LYS A 181 -10.49 27.02 -4.62
N ILE A 182 -9.22 26.61 -4.65
CA ILE A 182 -8.09 27.49 -4.26
C ILE A 182 -7.76 28.50 -5.36
N LYS A 183 -8.05 28.18 -6.63
CA LYS A 183 -7.81 29.08 -7.78
C LYS A 183 -8.88 30.18 -7.95
N LYS A 184 -10.04 30.03 -7.31
CA LYS A 184 -11.11 31.04 -7.29
C LYS A 184 -10.95 31.92 -6.07
#